data_AF-A0A959ZE56-F1
#
_entry.id   AF-A0A959ZE56-F1
#
_cell.length_a   1.000
_cell.length_b   1.000
_cell.length_c   1.000
_cell.angle_alpha   90.00
_cell.angle_beta   90.00
_cell.angle_gamma   90.00
#
_symmetry.space_group_name_H-M   'P 1'
#
loop_
_entity.id
_entity.type
_entity.pdbx_description
1 polymer ?
#
loop_
_entity_poly.entity_id
_entity_poly.type
_entity_poly.pdbx_seq_one_letter_code
_entity_poly.pdbx_strand_id
1 'polypeptide(L)'
;CAVGNLLAGELDDQEGAAKLIELLTPYSGEWIIIARIGSTLGPVDMHLGELQLLAGNHREAATALERSLITCEVMEAVPYLARTRLALASLFEAMGDPDGAERRLRLRHEGEEVARRLDMQAILKRHLPA
;
A
#
# COMPACT_ATOMS: atom_id res chain seq x y z
N CYS A 1 -1.09 6.75 11.72
CA CYS A 1 -0.71 5.74 10.72
C CYS A 1 -0.98 6.22 9.29
N ALA A 2 -2.24 6.30 8.83
CA ALA A 2 -2.55 6.62 7.44
C ALA A 2 -2.12 8.03 7.01
N VAL A 3 -2.40 9.06 7.82
CA VAL A 3 -1.94 10.44 7.55
C VAL A 3 -0.42 10.53 7.57
N GLY A 4 0.24 9.88 8.54
CA GLY A 4 1.70 9.82 8.60
C GLY A 4 2.31 9.17 7.35
N ASN A 5 1.76 8.05 6.89
CA ASN A 5 2.20 7.39 5.66
C ASN A 5 1.96 8.26 4.42
N LEU A 6 0.81 8.93 4.32
CA LEU A 6 0.54 9.85 3.21
C LEU A 6 1.55 11.00 3.19
N LEU A 7 1.82 11.65 4.33
CA LEU A 7 2.79 12.73 4.42
C LEU A 7 4.22 12.24 4.12
N ALA A 8 4.62 11.10 4.68
CA ALA A 8 5.93 10.52 4.40
C ALA A 8 6.10 10.22 2.90
N GLY A 9 5.07 9.69 2.25
CA GLY A 9 5.07 9.43 0.81
C GLY A 9 5.13 10.71 -0.04
N GLU A 10 4.35 11.74 0.28
CA GLU A 10 4.36 13.00 -0.49
C GLU A 10 5.66 13.79 -0.34
N LEU A 11 6.38 13.61 0.78
CA LEU A 11 7.63 14.30 1.08
C LEU A 11 8.88 13.46 0.77
N ASP A 12 8.71 12.21 0.32
CA ASP A 12 9.78 11.22 0.18
C ASP A 12 10.62 11.06 1.47
N ASP A 13 9.96 11.15 2.63
CA ASP A 13 10.59 11.20 3.95
C ASP A 13 10.92 9.78 4.46
N GLN A 14 12.12 9.32 4.16
CA GLN A 14 12.63 8.02 4.57
C GLN A 14 12.83 7.89 6.10
N GLU A 15 13.20 8.96 6.79
CA GLU A 15 13.41 8.93 8.24
C GLU A 15 12.06 8.83 8.97
N GLY A 16 11.09 9.65 8.55
CA GLY A 16 9.71 9.55 9.01
C GLY A 16 9.11 8.18 8.72
N ALA A 17 9.41 7.60 7.55
CA ALA A 17 8.98 6.25 7.20
C ALA A 17 9.54 5.20 8.16
N ALA A 18 10.84 5.23 8.44
CA ALA A 18 11.48 4.32 9.40
C ALA A 18 10.83 4.39 10.79
N LYS A 19 10.52 5.60 11.27
CA LYS A 19 9.84 5.74 12.56
C LYS A 19 8.41 5.19 12.56
N LEU A 20 7.67 5.42 11.48
CA LEU A 20 6.32 4.87 11.33
C LEU A 20 6.33 3.35 11.24
N ILE A 21 7.32 2.75 10.58
CA ILE A 21 7.49 1.29 10.50
C ILE A 21 7.68 0.69 11.90
N GLU A 22 8.58 1.27 12.71
CA GLU A 22 8.80 0.85 14.10
C GLU A 22 7.49 0.88 14.91
N LEU A 23 6.74 1.98 14.80
CA LEU A 23 5.50 2.17 15.55
C LEU A 23 4.35 1.27 15.08
N LEU A 24 4.31 0.90 13.80
CA LEU A 24 3.21 0.12 13.21
C LEU A 24 3.45 -1.38 13.20
N THR A 25 4.71 -1.83 13.22
CA THR A 25 5.07 -3.25 13.16
C THR A 25 4.34 -4.12 14.22
N PRO A 26 4.17 -3.68 15.49
CA PRO A 26 3.43 -4.46 16.49
C PRO A 26 1.96 -4.72 16.15
N TYR A 27 1.40 -3.99 15.18
CA TYR A 27 0.01 -4.09 14.74
C TYR A 27 -0.14 -4.75 13.36
N SER A 28 0.90 -5.41 12.85
CA SER A 28 0.79 -6.21 11.62
C SER A 28 -0.34 -7.24 11.74
N GLY A 29 -1.12 -7.42 10.67
CA GLY A 29 -2.34 -8.23 10.67
C GLY A 29 -3.61 -7.54 11.18
N GLU A 30 -3.52 -6.36 11.79
CA GLU A 30 -4.69 -5.63 12.31
C GLU A 30 -5.28 -4.64 11.29
N TRP A 31 -6.51 -4.20 11.56
CA TRP A 31 -7.18 -3.12 10.83
C TRP A 31 -7.17 -1.82 11.63
N ILE A 32 -6.92 -0.69 10.96
CA ILE A 32 -7.01 0.62 11.60
C ILE A 32 -8.46 1.06 11.66
N ILE A 33 -9.06 1.12 12.85
CA ILE A 33 -10.45 1.54 13.06
C ILE A 33 -10.48 2.94 13.66
N ILE A 34 -11.22 3.88 13.04
CA ILE A 34 -11.25 5.30 13.44
C ILE A 34 -12.59 5.76 14.02
N ALA A 35 -13.61 4.90 14.04
CA ALA A 35 -14.89 5.22 14.68
C ALA A 35 -15.62 3.96 15.16
N ARG A 36 -16.60 4.15 16.05
CA ARG A 36 -17.61 3.11 16.32
C ARG A 36 -18.45 2.97 15.06
N ILE A 37 -18.64 1.73 14.57
CA ILE A 37 -19.34 1.35 13.32
C ILE A 37 -18.41 1.28 12.08
N GLY A 38 -17.29 0.56 12.17
CA GLY A 38 -16.61 -0.01 11.00
C GLY A 38 -15.85 0.95 10.06
N SER A 39 -15.82 2.25 10.37
CA SER A 39 -14.97 3.18 9.63
C SER A 39 -13.50 2.82 9.85
N THR A 40 -12.82 2.48 8.77
CA THR A 40 -11.43 2.04 8.78
C THR A 40 -10.58 2.87 7.84
N LEU A 41 -9.28 2.92 8.10
CA LEU A 41 -8.26 3.45 7.19
C LEU A 41 -7.49 2.35 6.45
N GLY A 42 -7.99 1.12 6.49
CA GLY A 42 -7.40 -0.04 5.84
C GLY A 42 -6.58 -0.91 6.80
N PRO A 43 -6.01 -2.02 6.29
CA PRO A 43 -5.15 -2.89 7.07
C PRO A 43 -3.82 -2.21 7.36
N VAL A 44 -3.24 -2.48 8.52
CA VAL A 44 -1.93 -1.96 8.91
C VAL A 44 -0.85 -2.40 7.92
N ASP A 45 -0.95 -3.63 7.41
CA ASP A 45 0.02 -4.20 6.48
C ASP A 45 0.09 -3.47 5.13
N MET A 46 -1.01 -2.85 4.68
CA MET A 46 -0.98 -1.96 3.49
C MET A 46 -0.04 -0.78 3.73
N HIS A 47 -0.17 -0.13 4.88
CA HIS A 47 0.67 1.02 5.21
C HIS A 47 2.11 0.61 5.53
N LEU A 48 2.33 -0.49 6.24
CA LEU A 48 3.67 -1.03 6.45
C LEU A 48 4.33 -1.32 5.11
N GLY A 49 3.62 -1.95 4.18
CA GLY A 49 4.12 -2.24 2.85
C GLY A 49 4.58 -1.01 2.08
N GLU A 50 3.74 0.03 2.03
CA GLU A 50 4.08 1.29 1.36
C GLU A 50 5.24 2.04 2.03
N LEU A 51 5.33 2.01 3.35
CA LEU A 51 6.41 2.64 4.10
C LEU A 51 7.73 1.87 3.94
N GLN A 52 7.69 0.54 3.94
CA GLN A 52 8.85 -0.31 3.68
C GLN A 52 9.35 -0.12 2.24
N LEU A 53 8.44 0.03 1.26
CA LEU A 53 8.81 0.39 -0.11
C LEU A 53 9.53 1.74 -0.16
N LEU A 54 8.97 2.77 0.49
CA LEU A 54 9.59 4.08 0.59
C LEU A 54 10.98 4.04 1.24
N ALA A 55 11.16 3.18 2.25
CA ALA A 55 12.44 2.97 2.93
C ALA A 55 13.42 2.05 2.16
N GLY A 56 13.05 1.53 0.98
CA GLY A 56 13.89 0.62 0.20
C GLY A 56 13.95 -0.84 0.71
N ASN A 57 13.14 -1.17 1.71
CA ASN A 57 13.07 -2.51 2.32
C ASN A 57 12.14 -3.43 1.51
N HIS A 58 12.54 -3.75 0.29
CA HIS A 58 11.67 -4.39 -0.71
C HIS A 58 11.10 -5.75 -0.28
N ARG A 59 11.84 -6.55 0.48
CA ARG A 59 11.38 -7.87 0.93
C ARG A 59 10.27 -7.75 1.97
N GLU A 60 10.46 -6.86 2.94
CA GLU A 60 9.50 -6.56 3.98
C GLU A 60 8.25 -5.90 3.38
N ALA A 61 8.45 -5.02 2.39
CA ALA A 61 7.37 -4.42 1.60
C ALA A 61 6.53 -5.50 0.89
N ALA A 62 7.17 -6.45 0.21
CA ALA A 62 6.48 -7.55 -0.47
C ALA A 62 5.65 -8.36 0.52
N THR A 63 6.25 -8.75 1.65
CA THR A 63 5.58 -9.56 2.67
C THR A 63 4.34 -8.86 3.23
N ALA A 64 4.44 -7.58 3.57
CA ALA A 64 3.32 -6.82 4.12
C ALA A 64 2.23 -6.57 3.07
N LEU A 65 2.60 -6.18 1.85
CA LEU A 65 1.63 -5.92 0.79
C LEU A 65 0.89 -7.19 0.33
N GLU A 66 1.54 -8.34 0.24
CA GLU A 66 0.89 -9.61 -0.10
C GLU A 66 -0.11 -10.03 0.99
N ARG A 67 0.23 -9.85 2.28
CA ARG A 67 -0.72 -10.06 3.38
C ARG A 67 -1.93 -9.13 3.27
N SER A 68 -1.68 -7.85 3.02
CA SER A 68 -2.73 -6.88 2.80
C SER A 68 -3.62 -7.24 1.61
N LEU A 69 -3.05 -7.77 0.52
CA LEU A 69 -3.80 -8.15 -0.67
C LEU A 69 -4.84 -9.21 -0.31
N ILE A 70 -4.39 -10.29 0.34
CA ILE A 70 -5.23 -11.38 0.81
C ILE A 70 -6.33 -10.86 1.74
N THR A 71 -5.96 -10.06 2.75
CA THR A 71 -6.91 -9.54 3.73
C THR A 71 -7.94 -8.59 3.11
N CYS A 72 -7.54 -7.76 2.15
CA CYS A 72 -8.45 -6.89 1.42
C CYS A 72 -9.39 -7.66 0.49
N GLU A 73 -8.93 -8.75 -0.13
CA GLU A 73 -9.77 -9.63 -0.95
C GLU A 73 -10.83 -10.33 -0.11
N VAL A 74 -10.43 -10.93 1.03
CA VAL A 74 -11.35 -11.62 1.95
C VAL A 74 -12.42 -10.67 2.50
N MET A 75 -12.04 -9.43 2.80
CA MET A 75 -12.94 -8.41 3.35
C MET A 75 -13.72 -7.63 2.28
N GLU A 76 -13.53 -7.96 1.00
CA GLU A 76 -14.10 -7.23 -0.14
C GLU A 76 -13.85 -5.70 -0.06
N ALA A 77 -12.67 -5.33 0.46
CA ALA A 77 -12.33 -3.97 0.82
C ALA A 77 -11.82 -3.17 -0.39
N VAL A 78 -12.71 -2.94 -1.36
CA VAL A 78 -12.42 -2.41 -2.70
C VAL A 78 -11.39 -1.26 -2.75
N PRO A 79 -11.52 -0.14 -2.01
CA PRO A 79 -10.54 0.95 -2.11
C PRO A 79 -9.14 0.57 -1.62
N TYR A 80 -9.06 -0.26 -0.57
CA TYR A 80 -7.79 -0.71 -0.02
C TYR A 80 -7.14 -1.78 -0.90
N LEU A 81 -7.96 -2.66 -1.49
CA LEU A 81 -7.49 -3.62 -2.48
C LEU A 81 -6.83 -2.92 -3.68
N ALA A 82 -7.46 -1.87 -4.22
CA ALA A 82 -6.90 -1.09 -5.32
C ALA A 82 -5.56 -0.43 -4.96
N ARG A 83 -5.50 0.19 -3.77
CA ARG A 83 -4.27 0.80 -3.26
C ARG A 83 -3.14 -0.21 -3.07
N THR A 84 -3.42 -1.36 -2.46
CA THR A 84 -2.44 -2.44 -2.27
C THR A 84 -1.93 -2.98 -3.61
N ARG A 85 -2.79 -3.13 -4.62
CA ARG A 85 -2.38 -3.55 -5.98
C ARG A 85 -1.43 -2.55 -6.63
N LEU A 86 -1.70 -1.25 -6.53
CA LEU A 86 -0.82 -0.21 -7.06
C LEU A 86 0.54 -0.18 -6.33
N ALA A 87 0.53 -0.37 -5.01
CA ALA A 87 1.75 -0.47 -4.22
C ALA A 87 2.59 -1.71 -4.60
N LEU A 88 1.95 -2.88 -4.79
CA LEU A 88 2.64 -4.10 -5.25
C LEU A 88 3.21 -3.92 -6.67
N ALA A 89 2.45 -3.31 -7.58
CA ALA A 89 2.93 -3.03 -8.92
C ALA A 89 4.19 -2.13 -8.89
N SER A 90 4.19 -1.10 -8.05
CA SER A 90 5.35 -0.20 -7.87
C SER A 90 6.55 -0.94 -7.27
N LEU A 91 6.31 -1.80 -6.28
CA LEU A 91 7.35 -2.63 -5.67
C LEU A 91 7.97 -3.61 -6.68
N PHE A 92 7.15 -4.30 -7.48
CA PHE A 92 7.66 -5.23 -8.49
C PHE A 92 8.46 -4.52 -9.57
N GLU A 93 8.07 -3.30 -9.93
CA GLU A 93 8.86 -2.45 -10.83
C GLU A 93 10.23 -2.14 -10.22
N ALA A 94 10.25 -1.70 -8.95
CA ALA A 94 11.48 -1.39 -8.22
C ALA A 94 12.41 -2.60 -8.02
N MET A 95 11.85 -3.81 -7.95
CA MET A 95 12.61 -5.07 -7.86
C MET A 95 13.02 -5.64 -9.22
N GLY A 96 12.63 -5.02 -10.35
CA GLY A 96 12.93 -5.53 -11.69
C GLY A 96 12.11 -6.76 -12.09
N ASP A 97 10.84 -6.80 -11.69
CA ASP A 97 9.85 -7.82 -12.05
C ASP A 97 10.27 -9.27 -11.70
N PRO A 98 10.44 -9.60 -10.40
CA PRO A 98 10.91 -10.93 -9.98
C PRO A 98 9.98 -12.09 -10.41
N ASP A 99 8.67 -11.81 -10.52
CA ASP A 99 7.65 -12.77 -10.99
C ASP A 99 7.24 -12.53 -12.46
N GLY A 100 7.98 -11.68 -13.18
CA GLY A 100 7.68 -11.27 -14.54
C GLY A 100 6.75 -10.05 -14.66
N ALA A 101 6.89 -9.31 -15.76
CA ALA A 101 6.19 -8.05 -16.00
C ALA A 101 4.66 -8.21 -16.08
N GLU A 102 4.16 -9.37 -16.50
CA GLU A 102 2.71 -9.61 -16.60
C GLU A 102 1.99 -9.47 -15.26
N ARG A 103 2.60 -9.93 -14.16
CA ARG A 103 2.01 -9.82 -12.83
C ARG A 103 1.89 -8.37 -12.40
N ARG A 104 2.97 -7.60 -12.55
CA ARG A 104 2.98 -6.16 -12.29
C ARG A 104 1.94 -5.42 -13.12
N LEU A 105 1.89 -5.67 -14.43
CA LEU A 105 0.98 -4.98 -15.35
C LEU A 105 -0.49 -5.26 -14.99
N ARG A 106 -0.82 -6.51 -14.61
CA ARG A 106 -2.17 -6.87 -14.16
C ARG A 106 -2.57 -6.14 -12.88
N LEU A 107 -1.71 -6.16 -11.86
CA LEU A 107 -1.93 -5.45 -10.61
C LEU A 107 -2.12 -3.95 -10.83
N ARG A 108 -1.28 -3.36 -11.70
CA ARG A 108 -1.36 -1.97 -12.10
C ARG A 108 -2.70 -1.65 -12.76
N HIS A 109 -3.09 -2.41 -13.78
CA HIS A 109 -4.37 -2.24 -14.48
C HIS A 109 -5.57 -2.31 -13.53
N GLU A 110 -5.69 -3.40 -12.77
CA GLU A 110 -6.81 -3.62 -11.84
C GLU A 110 -6.88 -2.54 -10.74
N GLY A 111 -5.73 -2.11 -10.22
CA GLY A 111 -5.63 -1.05 -9.24
C GLY A 111 -6.05 0.31 -9.81
N GLU A 112 -5.56 0.65 -11.00
CA GLU A 112 -5.85 1.92 -11.67
C GLU A 112 -7.33 2.07 -12.03
N GLU A 113 -7.96 1.02 -12.57
CA GLU A 113 -9.39 1.07 -12.92
C GLU A 113 -10.26 1.44 -11.71
N VAL A 114 -10.01 0.80 -10.57
CA VAL A 114 -10.76 1.08 -9.34
C VAL A 114 -10.40 2.45 -8.78
N ALA A 115 -9.11 2.80 -8.73
CA ALA A 115 -8.67 4.08 -8.19
C ALA A 115 -9.20 5.27 -9.00
N ARG A 116 -9.29 5.17 -10.33
CA ARG A 116 -9.92 6.19 -11.18
C ARG A 116 -11.44 6.25 -10.95
N ARG A 117 -12.11 5.10 -10.88
CA ARG A 117 -13.56 5.02 -10.64
C ARG A 117 -13.96 5.63 -9.29
N LEU A 118 -13.10 5.53 -8.28
CA LEU A 118 -13.32 6.07 -6.93
C LEU A 118 -12.68 7.44 -6.70
N ASP A 119 -12.13 8.08 -7.73
CA ASP A 119 -11.47 9.39 -7.66
C ASP A 119 -10.34 9.47 -6.61
N MET A 120 -9.54 8.39 -6.50
CA MET A 120 -8.44 8.27 -5.53
C MET A 120 -7.17 8.99 -5.99
N GLN A 121 -7.27 10.29 -6.28
CA GLN A 121 -6.22 11.08 -6.95
C GLN A 121 -4.87 11.06 -6.24
N ALA A 122 -4.85 11.13 -4.90
CA ALA A 122 -3.61 11.06 -4.13
C ALA A 122 -2.89 9.71 -4.31
N ILE A 123 -3.65 8.61 -4.43
CA ILE A 123 -3.07 7.27 -4.63
C ILE A 123 -2.59 7.10 -6.07
N LEU A 124 -3.35 7.60 -7.05
CA LEU A 124 -2.94 7.60 -8.45
C LEU A 124 -1.63 8.37 -8.64
N LYS A 125 -1.54 9.60 -8.12
CA LYS A 125 -0.34 10.44 -8.19
C LYS A 125 0.90 9.76 -7.58
N ARG A 126 0.72 8.98 -6.51
CA ARG A 126 1.82 8.30 -5.81
C ARG A 126 2.43 7.14 -6.62
N HIS A 127 1.62 6.43 -7.41
CA HIS A 127 2.03 5.17 -8.06
C HIS A 127 2.11 5.25 -9.58
N LEU A 128 1.64 6.33 -10.18
CA LEU A 128 1.77 6.59 -11.60
C LEU A 128 2.99 7.47 -11.88
N PRO A 129 3.83 7.13 -12.86
CA PRO A 129 4.82 8.06 -13.37
C PRO A 129 4.11 9.31 -13.92
N ALA A 130 4.72 10.48 -13.71
CA ALA A 130 4.26 11.76 -14.23
C ALA A 130 4.28 11.81 -15.77
#